data_AF-A0A2H6FXA4-F1
#
_entry.id   AF-A0A2H6FXA4-F1
#
_cell.length_a   1.000
_cell.length_b   1.000
_cell.length_c   1.000
_cell.angle_alpha   90.00
_cell.angle_beta   90.00
_cell.angle_gamma   90.00
#
_symmetry.space_group_name_H-M   'P 1'
#
loop_
_entity.id
_entity.type
_entity.pdbx_description
1 polymer ?
#
loop_
_entity_poly.entity_id
_entity_poly.type
_entity_poly.pdbx_seq_one_letter_code
_entity_poly.pdbx_strand_id
1 'polypeptide(L)'
;MADKPREIKLNFPAQLQAGVYSNNMMVSHSREEFVMDFSFITPPMGTVVGRITTSPGHVKRIISALQDNVKKYEAKFGTILQAEEPKGNIGFNA
;
A
#
# COMPACT_ATOMS: atom_id res chain seq x y z
N MET A 1 -20.12 -32.34 -5.70
CA MET A 1 -19.45 -32.39 -4.39
C MET A 1 -18.97 -30.98 -4.09
N ALA A 2 -19.52 -30.33 -3.07
CA ALA A 2 -19.12 -28.96 -2.74
C ALA A 2 -17.72 -28.99 -2.11
N ASP A 3 -16.77 -28.31 -2.75
CA ASP A 3 -15.39 -28.20 -2.29
C ASP A 3 -15.40 -27.42 -0.96
N LYS A 4 -15.01 -28.07 0.14
CA LYS A 4 -14.91 -27.39 1.44
C LYS A 4 -13.82 -26.32 1.33
N PRO A 5 -14.06 -25.08 1.80
CA PRO A 5 -13.04 -24.04 1.75
C PRO A 5 -11.77 -24.52 2.43
N ARG A 6 -10.68 -24.67 1.66
CA ARG A 6 -9.38 -25.01 2.23
C ARG A 6 -8.87 -23.80 2.98
N GLU A 7 -8.61 -23.96 4.26
CA GLU A 7 -7.96 -22.94 5.07
C GLU A 7 -6.52 -22.78 4.58
N ILE A 8 -6.19 -21.59 4.09
CA ILE A 8 -4.84 -21.26 3.65
C ILE A 8 -4.10 -20.69 4.86
N LYS A 9 -3.13 -21.45 5.38
CA LYS A 9 -2.24 -20.97 6.45
C LYS A 9 -1.21 -20.03 5.85
N LEU A 10 -1.22 -18.77 6.29
CA LEU A 10 -0.20 -17.79 5.96
C LEU A 10 0.95 -17.87 6.98
N ASN A 11 2.18 -18.02 6.49
CA ASN A 11 3.36 -17.83 7.31
C ASN A 11 3.74 -16.35 7.29
N PHE A 12 4.03 -15.78 8.46
CA PHE A 12 4.43 -14.38 8.58
C PHE A 12 5.93 -14.31 8.91
N PRO A 13 6.81 -13.95 7.94
CA PRO A 13 8.24 -13.87 8.17
C PRO A 13 8.59 -12.89 9.30
N ALA A 14 9.52 -13.26 10.18
CA ALA A 14 9.90 -12.46 11.34
C ALA A 14 10.32 -11.02 10.97
N GLN A 15 11.05 -10.87 9.87
CA GLN A 15 11.53 -9.56 9.38
C GLN A 15 10.41 -8.59 8.95
N LEU A 16 9.21 -9.11 8.66
CA LEU A 16 8.07 -8.27 8.28
C LEU A 16 7.21 -7.88 9.49
N GLN A 17 7.43 -8.47 10.67
CA GLN A 17 6.46 -8.41 11.78
C GLN A 17 6.27 -7.00 12.33
N ALA A 18 7.33 -6.21 12.33
CA ALA A 18 7.29 -4.81 12.73
C ALA A 18 6.57 -3.92 11.70
N GLY A 19 6.40 -4.38 10.47
CA GLY A 19 5.98 -3.55 9.35
C GLY A 19 6.98 -2.44 9.03
N VAL A 20 6.56 -1.52 8.17
CA VAL A 20 7.30 -0.29 7.84
C VAL A 20 6.35 0.89 7.84
N TYR A 21 6.84 2.07 8.24
CA TYR A 21 6.10 3.32 8.14
C TYR A 21 6.41 4.03 6.83
N SER A 22 5.38 4.56 6.17
CA SER A 22 5.47 5.29 4.91
C SER A 22 4.59 6.53 4.98
N ASN A 23 5.09 7.66 4.48
CA ASN A 23 4.34 8.92 4.38
C ASN A 23 4.15 9.41 2.94
N ASN A 24 4.69 8.68 1.96
CA ASN A 24 4.49 8.92 0.54
C ASN A 24 4.38 7.58 -0.21
N MET A 25 3.65 7.56 -1.32
CA MET A 25 3.59 6.42 -2.23
C MET A 25 3.71 6.92 -3.67
N MET A 26 4.61 6.33 -4.44
CA MET A 26 4.69 6.51 -5.89
C MET A 26 4.13 5.28 -6.59
N VAL A 27 3.37 5.49 -7.66
CA VAL A 27 2.80 4.40 -8.46
C VAL A 27 3.25 4.54 -9.90
N SER A 28 3.84 3.48 -10.44
CA SER A 28 4.11 3.32 -11.87
C SER A 28 3.42 2.06 -12.37
N HIS A 29 3.15 1.99 -13.68
CA HIS A 29 2.46 0.84 -14.26
C HIS A 29 2.78 0.66 -15.74
N SER A 30 2.62 -0.59 -16.18
CA SER A 30 2.56 -1.01 -17.57
C SER A 30 1.23 -1.70 -17.85
N ARG A 31 1.11 -2.38 -18.99
CA ARG A 31 -0.06 -3.23 -19.27
C ARG A 31 -0.06 -4.51 -18.42
N GLU A 32 1.12 -4.92 -17.95
CA GLU A 32 1.36 -6.19 -17.29
C GLU A 32 1.38 -6.05 -15.76
N GLU A 33 1.84 -4.91 -15.25
CA GLU A 33 2.08 -4.72 -13.82
C GLU A 33 1.83 -3.29 -13.33
N PHE A 34 1.58 -3.19 -12.04
CA PHE A 34 1.61 -1.98 -11.23
C PHE A 34 2.70 -2.14 -10.18
N VAL A 35 3.53 -1.12 -10.02
CA VAL A 35 4.56 -1.04 -8.99
C VAL A 35 4.20 0.10 -8.05
N MET A 36 4.06 -0.21 -6.76
CA MET A 36 3.78 0.76 -5.70
C MET A 36 5.00 0.84 -4.78
N ASP A 37 5.65 2.00 -4.78
CA ASP A 37 6.80 2.32 -3.96
C ASP A 37 6.38 3.17 -2.77
N PHE A 38 6.45 2.57 -1.59
CA PHE A 38 6.21 3.21 -0.31
C PHE A 38 7.52 3.82 0.18
N SER A 39 7.49 5.11 0.49
CA SER A 39 8.66 5.85 0.94
C SER A 39 8.41 6.65 2.22
N PHE A 40 9.47 6.77 3.00
CA PHE A 40 9.55 7.71 4.11
C PHE A 40 10.40 8.89 3.69
N ILE A 41 9.76 10.05 3.53
CA ILE A 41 10.37 11.30 3.07
C ILE A 41 10.43 12.29 4.22
N THR A 42 11.64 12.80 4.48
CA THR A 42 11.94 13.85 5.45
C THR A 42 12.92 14.83 4.81
N PRO A 43 12.43 15.89 4.13
CA PRO A 43 13.29 16.74 3.32
C PRO A 43 14.54 17.23 4.07
N PRO A 44 15.73 17.16 3.44
CA PRO A 44 16.00 16.81 2.05
C PRO A 44 16.18 15.30 1.79
N MET A 45 16.00 14.45 2.79
CA MET A 45 16.23 13.00 2.69
C MET A 45 14.95 12.22 2.40
N GLY A 46 15.11 11.03 1.83
CA GLY A 46 14.02 10.07 1.66
C GLY A 46 14.56 8.67 1.43
N THR A 47 13.78 7.66 1.78
CA THR A 47 14.12 6.26 1.51
C THR A 47 12.90 5.46 1.11
N VAL A 48 13.07 4.51 0.18
CA VAL A 48 12.03 3.51 -0.13
C VAL A 48 12.03 2.47 0.97
N VAL A 49 10.89 2.32 1.65
CA VAL A 49 10.72 1.40 2.77
C VAL A 49 10.02 0.10 2.35
N GLY A 50 9.35 0.10 1.19
CA GLY A 50 8.71 -1.09 0.64
C GLY A 50 8.29 -0.91 -0.81
N ARG A 51 8.32 -2.00 -1.57
CA ARG A 51 7.84 -2.07 -2.96
C ARG A 51 6.91 -3.25 -3.11
N ILE A 52 5.76 -3.02 -3.73
CA ILE A 52 4.81 -4.07 -4.11
C ILE A 52 4.55 -4.00 -5.60
N THR A 53 4.85 -5.09 -6.30
CA THR A 53 4.50 -5.28 -7.72
C THR A 53 3.30 -6.21 -7.81
N THR A 54 2.28 -5.85 -8.59
CA THR A 54 1.07 -6.66 -8.75
C THR A 54 0.42 -6.45 -10.11
N SER A 55 -0.55 -7.30 -10.47
CA SER A 55 -1.23 -7.19 -11.76
C SER A 55 -2.33 -6.11 -11.75
N PRO A 56 -2.67 -5.50 -12.90
CA PRO A 56 -3.75 -4.52 -12.98
C PRO A 56 -5.10 -5.02 -12.43
N GLY A 57 -5.41 -6.30 -12.64
CA GLY A 57 -6.61 -6.92 -12.09
C GLY A 57 -6.60 -7.00 -10.56
N HIS A 58 -5.45 -7.27 -9.95
CA HIS A 58 -5.32 -7.33 -8.50
C HIS A 58 -5.36 -5.95 -7.86
N VAL A 59 -4.81 -4.92 -8.53
CA VAL A 59 -4.91 -3.52 -8.05
C VAL A 59 -6.35 -3.10 -7.82
N LYS A 60 -7.29 -3.47 -8.71
CA LYS A 60 -8.71 -3.16 -8.49
C LYS A 60 -9.24 -3.75 -7.19
N ARG A 61 -8.88 -4.99 -6.86
CA ARG A 61 -9.28 -5.62 -5.59
C ARG A 61 -8.67 -4.91 -4.39
N ILE A 62 -7.42 -4.46 -4.49
CA ILE A 62 -6.74 -3.69 -3.44
C ILE A 62 -7.49 -2.38 -3.19
N ILE A 63 -7.79 -1.61 -4.25
CA ILE A 63 -8.52 -0.34 -4.14
C ILE A 63 -9.87 -0.54 -3.48
N SER A 64 -10.67 -1.49 -3.95
CA SER A 64 -11.99 -1.75 -3.38
C SER A 64 -11.90 -2.16 -1.89
N ALA A 65 -10.95 -3.04 -1.55
CA ALA A 65 -10.75 -3.44 -0.16
C ALA A 65 -10.35 -2.26 0.74
N LEU A 66 -9.45 -1.38 0.28
CA LEU A 66 -9.04 -0.20 1.04
C LEU A 66 -10.20 0.78 1.22
N GLN A 67 -10.95 1.07 0.15
CA GLN A 67 -12.13 1.96 0.20
C GLN A 67 -13.17 1.45 1.20
N ASP A 68 -13.46 0.16 1.20
CA ASP A 68 -14.43 -0.42 2.13
C ASP A 68 -13.95 -0.38 3.59
N ASN A 69 -12.65 -0.57 3.82
CA ASN A 69 -12.09 -0.48 5.17
C ASN A 69 -12.01 0.95 5.70
N VAL A 70 -11.72 1.94 4.83
CA VAL A 70 -11.80 3.36 5.19
C VAL A 70 -13.22 3.73 5.61
N LYS A 71 -14.24 3.35 4.82
CA LYS A 71 -15.64 3.60 5.19
C LYS A 71 -16.01 3.00 6.53
N LYS A 72 -15.59 1.75 6.80
CA LYS A 72 -15.83 1.08 8.09
C LYS A 72 -15.12 1.78 9.25
N TYR A 73 -13.90 2.26 9.04
CA TYR A 73 -13.16 3.03 10.02
C TYR A 73 -13.89 4.34 10.33
N GLU A 74 -14.25 5.11 9.31
CA GLU A 74 -14.90 6.42 9.48
C GLU A 74 -16.27 6.31 10.14
N ALA A 75 -17.04 5.28 9.83
CA ALA A 75 -18.31 5.00 10.50
C ALA A 75 -18.15 4.74 12.01
N LYS A 76 -16.96 4.28 12.45
CA LYS A 76 -16.68 3.94 13.85
C LYS A 76 -15.93 5.03 14.61
N PHE A 77 -14.99 5.71 13.95
CA PHE A 77 -14.04 6.62 14.60
C PHE A 77 -14.16 8.09 14.13
N GLY A 78 -14.97 8.36 13.11
CA GLY A 78 -15.13 9.67 12.49
C GLY A 78 -14.28 9.86 11.24
N THR A 79 -14.53 10.97 10.54
CA THR A 79 -13.93 11.29 9.24
C THR A 79 -12.41 11.42 9.31
N ILE A 80 -11.72 10.84 8.34
CA ILE A 80 -10.28 10.99 8.18
C ILE A 80 -10.00 12.31 7.47
N LEU A 81 -9.12 13.13 8.05
CA LEU A 81 -8.58 14.29 7.36
C LEU A 81 -7.45 13.83 6.44
N GLN A 82 -7.54 14.20 5.16
CA GLN A 82 -6.50 13.90 4.19
C GLN A 82 -5.18 14.61 4.57
N ALA A 83 -4.09 13.84 4.66
CA ALA A 83 -2.77 14.39 4.91
C ALA A 83 -2.24 15.15 3.69
N GLU A 84 -1.50 16.24 3.91
CA GLU A 84 -0.78 16.94 2.84
C GLU A 84 0.37 16.08 2.31
N GLU A 85 0.59 16.10 0.99
CA GLU A 85 1.76 15.49 0.39
C GLU A 85 3.05 16.23 0.81
N PRO A 86 4.18 15.53 0.99
CA PRO A 86 5.47 16.18 1.26
C PRO A 86 5.82 17.20 0.16
N LYS A 87 6.13 18.44 0.57
CA LYS A 87 6.46 19.54 -0.34
C LYS A 87 7.91 19.41 -0.83
N GLY A 88 8.12 19.43 -2.16
CA GLY A 88 9.44 19.45 -2.80
C GLY A 88 9.44 18.76 -4.18
N ASN A 89 10.42 19.08 -5.03
CA ASN A 89 10.67 18.32 -6.27
C ASN A 89 11.30 16.97 -5.89
N ILE A 90 10.45 15.96 -5.65
CA ILE A 90 10.90 14.59 -5.36
C ILE A 90 11.40 13.96 -6.68
N GLY A 91 12.69 14.12 -6.94
CA GLY A 91 13.38 13.44 -8.05
C GLY A 91 13.96 12.11 -7.58
N PHE A 92 13.62 11.01 -8.26
CA PHE A 92 14.29 9.73 -8.06
C PHE A 92 15.41 9.59 -9.09
N ASN A 93 16.65 9.45 -8.63
CA ASN A 93 17.72 8.91 -9.47
C ASN A 93 17.50 7.39 -9.52
N ALA A 94 16.96 6.91 -10.63
CA ALA A 94 16.88 5.48 -10.93
C ALA A 94 18.23 4.95 -11.41
#